data_AF-A0A0G4L4J8-F1
#
_entry.id   AF-A0A0G4L4J8-F1
#
_cell.length_a   1.000
_cell.length_b   1.000
_cell.length_c   1.000
_cell.angle_alpha   90.00
_cell.angle_beta   90.00
_cell.angle_gamma   90.00
#
_symmetry.space_group_name_H-M   'P 1'
#
loop_
_entity.id
_entity.type
_entity.pdbx_description
1 polymer ?
#
loop_
_entity_poly.entity_id
_entity_poly.type
_entity_poly.pdbx_seq_one_letter_code
_entity_poly.pdbx_strand_id
1 'polypeptide(L)'
;MDSGPVSLGTKHAVHILRDLFGADAENDDEKRSKTSVVFQDLLPEKRTTKADATKMFFECLVLATKDAIKIEQGDALGAPIRVRGKRGLWGAWAEREAGGEIAEEEQVADEAEQREPSPAAVSAQAVAVGA
;
A
#
# COMPACT_ATOMS: atom_id res chain seq x y z
N MET A 1 -24.03 -8.12 5.29
CA MET A 1 -22.78 -8.00 4.50
C MET A 1 -21.65 -8.50 5.38
N ASP A 2 -21.33 -9.78 5.28
CA ASP A 2 -20.14 -10.32 5.95
C ASP A 2 -18.92 -9.79 5.22
N SER A 3 -18.24 -8.82 5.84
CA SER A 3 -16.94 -8.39 5.37
C SER A 3 -16.00 -9.59 5.52
N GLY A 4 -15.49 -10.08 4.40
CA GLY A 4 -14.56 -11.19 4.34
C GLY A 4 -13.31 -10.96 5.21
N PRO A 5 -12.51 -12.00 5.38
CA PRO A 5 -11.41 -12.01 6.33
C PRO A 5 -10.33 -10.96 5.94
N VAL A 6 -9.65 -10.36 6.94
CA VAL A 6 -8.83 -9.14 6.79
C VAL A 6 -7.34 -9.48 6.76
N SER A 7 -6.62 -9.13 5.69
CA SER A 7 -5.19 -9.44 5.56
C SER A 7 -4.37 -9.01 6.79
N LEU A 8 -3.24 -9.69 7.05
CA LEU A 8 -2.33 -9.29 8.14
C LEU A 8 -1.78 -7.87 7.92
N GLY A 9 -1.54 -7.49 6.66
CA GLY A 9 -1.14 -6.13 6.27
C GLY A 9 -2.22 -5.10 6.62
N THR A 10 -3.48 -5.39 6.32
CA THR A 10 -4.60 -4.52 6.66
C THR A 10 -4.73 -4.38 8.18
N LYS A 11 -4.60 -5.47 8.93
CA LYS A 11 -4.63 -5.44 10.39
C LYS A 11 -3.50 -4.57 10.94
N HIS A 12 -2.28 -4.68 10.41
CA HIS A 12 -1.16 -3.84 10.82
C HIS A 12 -1.42 -2.35 10.54
N ALA A 13 -1.92 -2.02 9.34
CA ALA A 13 -2.27 -0.65 8.97
C ALA A 13 -3.36 -0.03 9.87
N VAL A 14 -4.37 -0.82 10.28
CA VAL A 14 -5.38 -0.38 11.24
C VAL A 14 -4.75 0.05 12.56
N HIS A 15 -3.86 -0.76 13.11
CA HIS A 15 -3.21 -0.45 14.40
C HIS A 15 -2.39 0.83 14.32
N ILE A 16 -1.58 1.00 13.27
CA ILE A 16 -0.80 2.22 13.05
C ILE A 16 -1.71 3.46 13.03
N LEU A 17 -2.81 3.41 12.29
CA LEU A 17 -3.72 4.56 12.18
C LEU A 17 -4.46 4.84 13.49
N ARG A 18 -4.86 3.82 14.24
CA ARG A 18 -5.47 4.00 15.58
C ARG A 18 -4.50 4.66 16.55
N ASP A 19 -3.24 4.24 16.56
CA ASP A 19 -2.21 4.82 17.42
C ASP A 19 -1.98 6.29 17.09
N LEU A 20 -1.93 6.64 15.80
CA LEU A 20 -1.74 8.01 15.36
C LEU A 20 -2.95 8.92 15.60
N PHE A 21 -4.17 8.39 15.47
CA PHE A 21 -5.38 9.16 15.75
C PHE A 21 -5.68 9.26 17.24
N GLY A 22 -5.14 8.35 18.05
CA GLY A 22 -5.32 8.27 19.49
C GLY A 22 -6.66 7.69 19.92
N ALA A 23 -6.72 7.19 21.15
CA ALA A 23 -7.91 6.59 21.76
C ALA A 23 -9.09 7.57 21.89
N ASP A 24 -8.80 8.87 21.98
CA ASP A 24 -9.82 9.91 22.02
C ASP A 24 -10.69 9.94 20.76
N ALA A 25 -10.12 9.68 19.58
CA ALA A 25 -10.85 9.67 18.31
C ALA A 25 -11.81 8.47 18.16
N GLU A 26 -11.65 7.43 18.98
CA GLU A 26 -12.57 6.30 19.02
C GLU A 26 -13.95 6.74 19.54
N ASN A 27 -13.96 7.52 20.63
CA ASN A 27 -15.16 7.83 21.40
C ASN A 27 -15.68 9.26 21.19
N ASP A 28 -14.92 10.12 20.52
CA ASP A 28 -15.27 11.53 20.27
C ASP A 28 -15.32 11.80 18.76
N ASP A 29 -16.54 11.98 18.25
CA ASP A 29 -16.82 12.26 16.84
C ASP A 29 -16.16 13.57 16.36
N GLU A 30 -16.13 14.59 17.22
CA GLU A 30 -15.55 15.89 16.90
C GLU A 30 -14.03 15.76 16.77
N LYS A 31 -13.37 15.13 17.74
CA LYS A 31 -11.93 14.84 17.67
C LYS A 31 -11.60 13.97 16.46
N ARG A 32 -12.37 12.91 16.20
CA ARG A 32 -12.16 12.05 15.03
C ARG A 32 -12.25 12.80 13.70
N SER A 33 -13.17 13.77 13.60
CA SER A 33 -13.32 14.57 12.39
C SER A 33 -12.15 15.55 12.14
N LYS A 34 -11.52 16.02 13.23
CA LYS A 34 -10.43 17.00 13.22
C LYS A 34 -9.04 16.36 13.12
N THR A 35 -8.88 15.13 13.58
CA THR A 35 -7.58 14.44 13.51
C THR A 35 -7.33 13.88 12.11
N SER A 36 -6.25 14.33 11.48
CA SER A 36 -5.79 13.79 10.19
C SER A 36 -4.28 13.63 10.19
N VAL A 37 -3.79 12.63 9.50
CA VAL A 37 -2.35 12.40 9.26
C VAL A 37 -2.04 12.56 7.78
N VAL A 38 -0.81 12.96 7.47
CA VAL A 38 -0.31 12.94 6.10
C VAL A 38 0.34 11.57 5.87
N PHE A 39 -0.09 10.86 4.83
CA PHE A 39 0.37 9.51 4.50
C PHE A 39 1.90 9.44 4.38
N GLN A 40 2.52 10.44 3.76
CA GLN A 40 3.97 10.51 3.59
C GLN A 40 4.71 10.52 4.93
N ASP A 41 4.11 11.06 5.99
CA ASP A 41 4.71 11.08 7.33
C ASP A 41 4.69 9.68 7.99
N LEU A 42 3.84 8.76 7.49
CA LEU A 42 3.84 7.35 7.89
C LEU A 42 5.05 6.58 7.32
N LEU A 43 5.70 7.15 6.30
CA LEU A 43 6.72 6.49 5.50
C LEU A 43 8.04 7.26 5.61
N PRO A 44 8.70 7.24 6.79
CA PRO A 44 9.92 8.00 7.01
C PRO A 44 10.98 7.69 5.96
N GLU A 45 11.49 8.74 5.34
CA GLU A 45 12.54 8.65 4.32
C GLU A 45 13.74 7.85 4.85
N LYS A 46 14.33 7.02 3.98
CA LYS A 46 15.48 6.13 4.27
C LYS A 46 15.19 4.98 5.25
N ARG A 47 13.98 4.90 5.81
CA ARG A 47 13.56 3.80 6.70
C ARG A 47 12.49 2.90 6.08
N THR A 48 11.64 3.48 5.23
CA THR A 48 10.61 2.73 4.51
C THR A 48 11.14 2.28 3.15
N THR A 49 11.04 0.98 2.86
CA THR A 49 11.36 0.46 1.53
C THR A 49 10.26 0.81 0.53
N LYS A 50 10.58 0.80 -0.78
CA LYS A 50 9.55 0.98 -1.83
C LYS A 50 8.41 -0.05 -1.69
N ALA A 51 8.74 -1.30 -1.36
CA ALA A 51 7.76 -2.36 -1.19
C ALA A 51 6.82 -2.07 0.00
N ASP A 52 7.35 -1.63 1.14
CA ASP A 52 6.53 -1.32 2.32
C ASP A 52 5.66 -0.08 2.09
N ALA A 53 6.17 0.93 1.39
CA ALA A 53 5.41 2.10 0.98
C ALA A 53 4.22 1.73 0.08
N THR A 54 4.47 0.88 -0.93
CA THR A 54 3.42 0.38 -1.83
C THR A 54 2.38 -0.43 -1.06
N LYS A 55 2.81 -1.36 -0.20
CA LYS A 55 1.91 -2.14 0.66
C LYS A 55 1.02 -1.22 1.49
N MET A 56 1.61 -0.26 2.21
CA MET A 56 0.84 0.69 3.03
C MET A 56 -0.14 1.54 2.20
N PHE A 57 0.23 1.91 0.97
CA PHE A 57 -0.67 2.63 0.06
C PHE A 57 -1.89 1.79 -0.32
N PHE A 58 -1.68 0.53 -0.72
CA PHE A 58 -2.79 -0.39 -1.02
C PHE A 58 -3.64 -0.67 0.20
N GLU A 59 -3.05 -0.81 1.38
CA GLU A 59 -3.81 -0.98 2.61
C GLU A 59 -4.72 0.23 2.88
N CYS A 60 -4.25 1.46 2.65
CA CYS A 60 -5.11 2.64 2.72
C CYS A 60 -6.28 2.57 1.72
N LEU A 61 -6.09 2.05 0.50
CA LEU A 61 -7.19 1.84 -0.46
C LEU A 61 -8.20 0.80 0.06
N VAL A 62 -7.73 -0.30 0.65
CA VAL A 62 -8.59 -1.31 1.28
C VAL A 62 -9.39 -0.71 2.44
N LEU A 63 -8.76 0.07 3.30
CA LEU A 63 -9.44 0.73 4.42
C LEU A 63 -10.49 1.74 3.93
N ALA A 64 -10.20 2.48 2.85
CA ALA A 64 -11.15 3.43 2.27
C ALA A 64 -12.39 2.73 1.69
N THR A 65 -12.22 1.61 0.97
CA THR A 65 -13.35 0.84 0.41
C THR A 65 -14.23 0.19 1.48
N LYS A 66 -13.68 -0.06 2.67
CA LYS A 66 -14.39 -0.54 3.86
C LYS A 66 -15.00 0.58 4.72
N ASP A 67 -15.00 1.81 4.22
CA ASP A 67 -15.48 3.00 4.92
C ASP A 67 -14.80 3.26 6.28
N ALA A 68 -13.56 2.80 6.44
CA ALA A 68 -12.80 2.92 7.67
C ALA A 68 -12.04 4.24 7.76
N ILE A 69 -11.60 4.77 6.62
CA ILE A 69 -10.87 6.03 6.53
C ILE A 69 -11.38 6.89 5.38
N LYS A 70 -11.13 8.19 5.47
CA LYS A 70 -11.30 9.14 4.37
C LYS A 70 -9.93 9.59 3.88
N ILE A 71 -9.74 9.57 2.58
CA ILE A 71 -8.51 10.00 1.89
C ILE A 71 -8.81 11.26 1.08
N GLU A 72 -7.94 12.25 1.16
CA GLU A 72 -8.00 13.50 0.41
C GLU A 72 -6.61 13.81 -0.19
N GLN A 73 -6.53 14.05 -1.49
CA GLN A 73 -5.31 14.49 -2.19
C GLN A 73 -5.65 15.70 -3.08
N GLY A 74 -4.73 16.66 -3.17
CA GLY A 74 -4.88 17.81 -4.07
C GLY A 74 -4.70 17.42 -5.55
N ASP A 75 -5.00 18.36 -6.45
CA ASP A 75 -5.04 18.10 -7.90
C ASP A 75 -3.67 17.81 -8.54
N ALA A 76 -2.59 18.20 -7.88
CA ALA A 76 -1.23 17.97 -8.36
C ALA A 76 -0.74 16.56 -8.06
N LEU A 77 -0.08 15.92 -9.04
CA LEU A 77 0.60 14.66 -8.81
C LEU A 77 1.65 14.82 -7.71
N GLY A 78 1.62 13.93 -6.72
CA GLY A 78 2.51 14.00 -5.56
C GLY A 78 2.07 14.98 -4.47
N ALA A 79 0.88 15.61 -4.60
CA ALA A 79 0.31 16.39 -3.50
C ALA A 79 0.18 15.53 -2.22
N PRO A 80 0.31 16.13 -1.03
CA PRO A 80 0.17 15.42 0.24
C PRO A 80 -1.16 14.68 0.33
N ILE A 81 -1.11 13.43 0.78
CA ILE A 81 -2.30 12.59 0.92
C ILE A 81 -2.73 12.66 2.38
N ARG A 82 -3.86 13.29 2.67
CA ARG A 82 -4.42 13.36 4.02
C ARG A 82 -5.33 12.17 4.28
N VAL A 83 -5.11 11.52 5.41
CA VAL A 83 -5.89 10.38 5.90
C VAL A 83 -6.59 10.76 7.20
N ARG A 84 -7.89 10.52 7.27
CA ARG A 84 -8.75 10.78 8.44
C ARG A 84 -9.47 9.51 8.85
N GLY A 85 -9.52 9.21 10.15
CA GLY A 85 -10.27 8.07 10.68
C GLY A 85 -11.78 8.26 10.56
N LYS A 86 -12.50 7.17 10.28
CA LYS A 86 -13.97 7.08 10.38
C LYS A 86 -14.33 6.04 11.43
N ARG A 87 -15.60 5.99 11.84
CA ARG A 87 -16.09 5.01 12.82
C ARG A 87 -15.74 3.56 12.44
N GLY A 88 -15.71 3.25 11.14
CA GLY A 88 -15.33 1.93 10.63
C GLY A 88 -13.94 1.48 11.10
N LEU A 89 -12.98 2.38 11.32
CA LEU A 89 -11.62 2.01 11.73
C LEU A 89 -11.57 1.30 13.10
N TRP A 90 -12.52 1.57 14.00
CA TRP A 90 -12.64 0.92 15.31
C TRP A 90 -13.66 -0.23 15.33
N GLY A 91 -14.21 -0.58 14.17
CA GLY A 91 -15.19 -1.66 14.06
C GLY A 91 -14.57 -3.06 14.25
N ALA A 92 -15.38 -4.00 14.72
CA ALA A 92 -14.96 -5.39 14.97
C ALA A 92 -14.45 -6.13 13.71
N TRP A 93 -14.77 -5.64 12.50
CA TRP A 93 -14.27 -6.23 11.25
C TRP A 93 -12.74 -6.13 11.17
N ALA A 94 -12.14 -5.09 11.76
CA ALA A 94 -10.71 -4.85 11.69
C ALA A 94 -9.88 -5.87 12.50
N GLU A 95 -10.52 -6.59 13.43
CA GLU A 95 -9.87 -7.62 14.25
C GLU A 95 -10.10 -9.04 13.73
N ARG A 96 -11.01 -9.23 12.76
CA ARG A 96 -11.31 -10.54 12.18
C ARG A 96 -10.09 -11.05 11.40
N GLU A 97 -9.76 -12.33 11.57
CA GLU A 97 -8.57 -12.96 10.96
C GLU A 97 -8.55 -12.86 9.43
N ALA A 98 -7.35 -13.00 8.88
CA ALA A 98 -7.01 -12.88 7.46
C ALA A 98 -7.38 -14.11 6.64
N GLY A 99 -7.99 -13.88 5.49
CA GLY A 99 -8.10 -14.82 4.39
C GLY A 99 -7.59 -14.01 3.20
N GLY A 100 -6.33 -14.28 2.88
CA GLY A 100 -5.52 -13.41 2.06
C GLY A 100 -5.87 -13.50 0.59
N GLU A 101 -5.63 -12.39 -0.10
CA GLU A 101 -5.20 -12.34 -1.50
C GLU A 101 -4.55 -10.97 -1.73
N ILE A 102 -3.26 -10.87 -1.38
CA ILE A 102 -2.25 -9.99 -1.99
C ILE A 102 -0.87 -10.57 -1.65
N ALA A 103 -0.61 -11.78 -2.14
CA ALA A 103 0.68 -12.45 -1.99
C ALA A 103 1.20 -13.03 -3.32
N GLU A 104 0.89 -12.37 -4.46
CA GLU A 104 1.36 -12.82 -5.77
C GLU A 104 2.25 -11.81 -6.52
N GLU A 105 2.55 -10.64 -5.96
CA GLU A 105 3.42 -9.66 -6.65
C GLU A 105 4.91 -9.79 -6.34
N GLU A 106 5.32 -10.73 -5.48
CA GLU A 106 6.75 -11.00 -5.23
C GLU A 106 7.41 -11.84 -6.34
N GLN A 107 6.65 -12.29 -7.36
CA GLN A 107 7.20 -13.03 -8.51
C GLN A 107 7.42 -12.19 -9.77
N VAL A 108 6.67 -11.10 -9.99
CA VAL A 108 6.73 -10.35 -11.26
C VAL A 108 7.92 -9.38 -11.31
N ALA A 109 8.44 -8.94 -10.16
CA ALA A 109 9.57 -8.01 -10.11
C ALA A 109 10.93 -8.68 -10.38
N ASP A 110 11.08 -9.98 -10.07
CA ASP A 110 12.33 -10.73 -10.30
C ASP A 110 12.46 -11.20 -11.77
N GLU A 111 11.33 -11.46 -12.45
CA GLU A 111 11.33 -11.92 -13.85
C GLU A 111 11.69 -10.82 -14.87
N ALA A 112 11.58 -9.54 -14.51
CA ALA A 112 11.95 -8.43 -15.39
C ALA A 112 13.48 -8.18 -15.43
N GLU A 113 14.20 -8.52 -14.35
CA GLU A 113 15.66 -8.34 -14.25
C GLU A 113 16.44 -9.54 -14.86
N GLN A 114 15.81 -10.72 -14.95
CA GLN A 114 16.43 -11.95 -15.45
C GLN A 114 16.20 -12.24 -16.94
N ARG A 115 15.65 -11.30 -17.72
CA ARG A 115 15.54 -11.47 -19.18
C ARG A 115 16.92 -11.33 -19.82
N GLU A 116 17.69 -12.41 -19.78
CA GLU A 116 18.93 -12.54 -20.55
C GLU A 116 18.64 -12.20 -22.02
N PRO A 117 19.51 -11.41 -22.68
CA PRO A 117 19.37 -11.20 -24.11
C PRO A 117 19.47 -12.54 -24.81
N SER A 118 18.41 -12.91 -25.53
CA SER A 118 18.36 -14.14 -26.32
C SER A 118 19.62 -14.24 -27.21
N PRO A 119 20.31 -15.39 -27.25
CA PRO A 119 21.57 -15.57 -27.99
C PRO A 119 21.44 -15.45 -29.51
N ALA A 120 20.23 -15.22 -30.04
CA ALA A 120 19.99 -15.04 -31.47
C ALA A 120 20.62 -13.75 -32.07
N ALA A 121 21.10 -12.81 -31.25
CA ALA A 121 21.74 -11.59 -31.74
C ALA A 121 23.27 -11.70 -31.93
N VAL A 122 23.90 -12.83 -31.56
CA VAL A 122 25.37 -13.03 -31.68
C VAL A 122 25.69 -14.19 -32.60
N SER A 123 25.29 -14.11 -33.87
CA SER A 123 25.87 -14.94 -34.95
C SER A 123 25.50 -14.40 -36.33
N ALA A 124 26.04 -13.24 -36.69
CA ALA A 124 26.15 -12.83 -38.08
C ALA A 124 27.24 -11.76 -38.26
N GLN A 125 28.45 -12.01 -37.73
CA GLN A 125 29.63 -11.36 -38.29
C GLN A 125 30.74 -12.39 -38.54
N ALA A 126 31.21 -12.32 -39.78
CA ALA A 126 32.49 -12.79 -40.31
C ALA A 126 32.55 -14.20 -40.94
N VAL A 127 32.45 -14.24 -42.28
CA VAL A 127 33.51 -14.86 -43.11
C VAL A 127 33.71 -14.08 -44.42
N ALA A 128 34.95 -13.69 -44.70
CA ALA A 128 35.47 -13.10 -45.94
C ALA A 128 35.45 -14.11 -47.12
N VAL A 129 35.60 -13.81 -48.42
CA VAL A 129 36.75 -13.26 -49.16
C VAL A 129 36.35 -13.08 -50.65
N GLY A 130 36.85 -12.06 -51.35
CA GLY A 130 37.34 -12.19 -52.73
C GLY A 130 36.66 -11.40 -53.86
N ALA A 131 37.35 -10.37 -54.36
CA ALA A 131 37.58 -10.10 -55.79
C ALA A 131 38.88 -9.30 -55.93
#